data_AF-A0A832SUV2-F1
#
_entry.id   AF-A0A832SUV2-F1
#
_cell.length_a   1.000
_cell.length_b   1.000
_cell.length_c   1.000
_cell.angle_alpha   90.00
_cell.angle_beta   90.00
_cell.angle_gamma   90.00
#
_symmetry.space_group_name_H-M   'P 1'
#
loop_
_entity.id
_entity.type
_entity.pdbx_description
1 polymer ?
#
loop_
_entity_poly.entity_id
_entity_poly.type
_entity_poly.pdbx_seq_one_letter_code
_entity_poly.pdbx_strand_id
1 'polypeptide(L)'
;ILTETRESAYNLSQLGYKSVTLSGEYFEAKNGTVVIDINSKISKLTKLISMSSDIDGLFKSISLIKKYMLKKKHYLKKLDDSV
;
A
#
# COMPACT_ATOMS: atom_id res chain seq x y z
N ILE A 1 18.23 5.51 -8.59
CA ILE A 1 17.13 5.61 -9.57
C ILE A 1 16.33 4.33 -9.51
N LEU A 2 15.01 4.42 -9.29
CA LEU A 2 14.11 3.27 -9.29
C LEU A 2 13.75 2.92 -10.74
N THR A 3 13.81 1.64 -11.10
CA THR A 3 13.42 1.17 -12.43
C THR A 3 12.51 -0.06 -12.37
N GLU A 4 11.73 -0.27 -13.41
CA GLU A 4 10.82 -1.43 -13.50
C GLU A 4 11.57 -2.71 -13.87
N THR A 5 12.58 -2.63 -14.75
CA THR A 5 13.30 -3.80 -15.25
C THR A 5 14.75 -3.83 -14.81
N ARG A 6 15.31 -5.04 -14.71
CA ARG A 6 16.73 -5.26 -14.45
C ARG A 6 17.63 -4.64 -15.50
N GLU A 7 17.24 -4.71 -16.77
CA GLU A 7 17.99 -4.16 -17.89
C GLU A 7 18.11 -2.64 -17.80
N SER A 8 17.00 -1.94 -17.49
CA SER A 8 17.03 -0.48 -17.30
C SER A 8 17.84 -0.07 -16.08
N ALA A 9 17.74 -0.81 -14.96
CA ALA A 9 18.61 -0.59 -13.81
C ALA A 9 20.08 -0.75 -14.19
N TYR A 10 20.42 -1.83 -14.88
CA TYR A 10 21.78 -2.11 -15.31
C TYR A 10 22.32 -1.01 -16.23
N ASN A 11 21.57 -0.61 -17.26
CA ASN A 11 21.99 0.44 -18.18
C ASN A 11 22.28 1.76 -17.47
N LEU A 12 21.43 2.16 -16.51
CA LEU A 12 21.66 3.33 -15.67
C LEU A 12 22.92 3.20 -14.79
N SER A 13 23.20 2.00 -14.29
CA SER A 13 24.41 1.70 -13.50
C SER A 13 25.70 1.87 -14.31
N GLN A 14 25.66 1.47 -15.59
CA GLN A 14 26.78 1.64 -16.51
C GLN A 14 27.02 3.12 -16.85
N LEU A 15 25.95 3.92 -16.89
CA LEU A 15 26.03 5.38 -17.03
C LEU A 15 26.52 6.10 -15.75
N GLY A 16 26.76 5.36 -14.67
CA GLY A 16 27.28 5.90 -13.41
C GLY A 16 26.21 6.29 -12.40
N TYR A 17 24.95 5.89 -12.59
CA TYR A 17 23.89 6.12 -11.63
C TYR A 17 23.70 4.89 -10.73
N LYS A 18 23.55 5.10 -9.42
CA LYS A 18 23.04 4.05 -8.54
C LYS A 18 21.59 3.75 -8.91
N SER A 19 21.26 2.49 -9.19
CA SER A 19 19.91 2.09 -9.61
C SER A 19 19.41 0.89 -8.81
N VAL A 20 18.08 0.78 -8.70
CA VAL A 20 17.42 -0.29 -7.98
C VAL A 20 16.15 -0.70 -8.73
N THR A 21 15.89 -2.00 -8.84
CA THR A 21 14.65 -2.52 -9.45
C THR A 21 13.50 -2.54 -8.45
N LEU A 22 12.25 -2.65 -8.95
CA LEU A 22 11.08 -2.90 -8.10
C LEU A 22 11.20 -4.20 -7.27
N SER A 23 11.91 -5.19 -7.79
CA SER A 23 12.25 -6.45 -7.10
C SER A 23 13.33 -6.29 -6.02
N GLY A 24 13.92 -5.10 -5.88
CA GLY A 24 14.92 -4.80 -4.85
C GLY A 24 16.35 -5.14 -5.24
N GLU A 25 16.63 -5.41 -6.51
CA GLU A 25 18.00 -5.64 -7.00
C GLU A 25 18.73 -4.32 -7.12
N TYR A 26 19.86 -4.19 -6.42
CA TYR A 26 20.64 -2.96 -6.38
C TYR A 26 21.88 -3.06 -7.29
N PHE A 27 22.13 -1.98 -8.03
CA PHE A 27 23.26 -1.84 -8.93
C PHE A 27 24.05 -0.58 -8.54
N GLU A 28 25.33 -0.76 -8.17
CA GLU A 28 26.25 0.35 -7.93
C GLU A 28 26.65 1.02 -9.24
N ALA A 29 27.00 2.30 -9.14
CA ALA A 29 27.54 3.03 -10.26
C ALA A 29 28.90 2.44 -10.68
N LYS A 30 29.04 2.03 -11.94
CA LYS A 30 30.27 1.48 -12.53
C LYS A 30 30.79 0.21 -11.83
N ASN A 31 30.38 -0.95 -12.37
CA ASN A 31 30.94 -2.29 -12.16
C ASN A 31 30.77 -3.00 -10.80
N GLY A 32 29.94 -2.51 -9.88
CA GLY A 32 29.53 -3.28 -8.69
C GLY A 32 28.07 -3.74 -8.78
N THR A 33 27.78 -5.03 -8.90
CA THR A 33 26.43 -5.52 -8.61
C THR A 33 26.42 -5.99 -7.16
N VAL A 34 25.61 -5.34 -6.31
CA VAL A 34 25.40 -5.75 -4.92
C VAL A 34 23.94 -6.15 -4.81
N VAL A 35 23.66 -7.44 -4.75
CA VAL A 35 22.30 -7.92 -4.46
C VAL A 35 22.05 -7.73 -2.97
N ILE A 36 21.26 -6.72 -2.60
CA ILE A 36 20.87 -6.45 -1.21
C ILE A 36 19.51 -7.11 -0.98
N ASP A 37 19.43 -8.09 -0.08
CA ASP A 37 18.15 -8.64 0.37
C ASP A 37 17.46 -7.69 1.37
N ILE A 38 16.84 -6.64 0.83
CA ILE A 38 16.06 -5.64 1.59
C ILE A 38 14.64 -6.12 1.96
N ASN A 39 14.24 -7.32 1.52
CA ASN A 39 12.86 -7.78 1.62
C ASN A 39 12.37 -7.88 3.07
N SER A 40 13.21 -8.31 4.02
CA SER A 40 12.73 -8.67 5.36
C SER A 40 12.32 -7.49 6.26
N LYS A 41 13.00 -6.33 6.18
CA LYS A 41 12.69 -5.14 7.02
C LYS A 41 11.64 -4.24 6.36
N ILE A 42 11.75 -4.02 5.05
CA ILE A 42 10.80 -3.21 4.31
C ILE A 42 9.45 -3.92 4.24
N SER A 43 9.41 -5.23 3.98
CA SER A 43 8.15 -6.00 3.95
C SER A 43 7.38 -5.93 5.28
N LYS A 44 8.09 -5.98 6.43
CA LYS A 44 7.44 -5.82 7.75
C LYS A 44 6.76 -4.46 7.89
N LEU A 45 7.46 -3.38 7.51
CA LEU A 45 6.90 -2.03 7.59
C LEU A 45 5.75 -1.85 6.58
N THR A 46 5.92 -2.28 5.34
CA THR A 46 4.87 -2.24 4.31
C THR A 46 3.62 -2.99 4.77
N LYS A 47 3.78 -4.17 5.39
CA LYS A 47 2.67 -4.94 5.95
C LYS A 47 1.95 -4.17 7.06
N LEU A 48 2.67 -3.51 7.96
CA LEU A 48 2.07 -2.64 8.99
C LEU A 48 1.28 -1.48 8.38
N ILE A 49 1.83 -0.84 7.35
CA ILE A 49 1.16 0.26 6.62
C ILE A 49 -0.11 -0.24 5.92
N SER A 50 -0.05 -1.36 5.21
CA SER A 50 -1.22 -1.96 4.55
C SER A 50 -2.32 -2.29 5.57
N MET A 51 -1.96 -2.94 6.68
CA MET A 51 -2.93 -3.25 7.75
C MET A 51 -3.52 -1.98 8.36
N SER A 52 -2.75 -0.90 8.51
CA SER A 52 -3.27 0.39 9.00
C SER A 52 -4.32 0.99 8.05
N SER A 53 -4.09 0.95 6.74
CA SER A 53 -5.07 1.40 5.74
C SER A 53 -6.35 0.55 5.77
N ASP A 54 -6.21 -0.76 5.97
CA ASP A 54 -7.35 -1.68 6.05
C ASP A 54 -8.23 -1.36 7.26
N ILE A 55 -7.62 -1.00 8.40
CA ILE A 55 -8.33 -0.55 9.62
C ILE A 55 -9.16 0.71 9.33
N ASP A 56 -8.60 1.70 8.64
CA ASP A 56 -9.35 2.91 8.26
C ASP A 56 -10.55 2.60 7.36
N GLY A 57 -10.38 1.66 6.42
CA GLY A 57 -11.46 1.15 5.57
C GLY A 57 -12.57 0.46 6.37
N LEU A 58 -12.20 -0.35 7.36
CA LEU A 58 -13.15 -1.01 8.27
C LEU A 58 -13.92 0.01 9.12
N PHE A 59 -13.24 1.03 9.66
CA PHE A 59 -13.89 2.09 10.43
C PHE A 59 -14.92 2.87 9.59
N LYS A 60 -14.57 3.23 8.36
CA LYS A 60 -15.49 3.89 7.41
C LYS A 60 -16.72 3.01 7.14
N SER A 61 -16.50 1.72 6.90
CA SER A 61 -17.57 0.75 6.63
C SER A 61 -18.53 0.60 7.82
N ILE A 62 -18.00 0.46 9.04
CA ILE A 62 -18.81 0.39 10.27
C ILE A 62 -19.63 1.67 10.48
N SER A 63 -19.02 2.83 10.27
CA SER A 63 -19.71 4.12 10.39
C SER A 63 -20.88 4.22 9.41
N LEU A 64 -20.69 3.79 8.16
CA LEU A 64 -21.72 3.78 7.14
C LEU A 64 -22.89 2.85 7.52
N ILE A 65 -22.58 1.63 7.97
CA ILE A 65 -23.58 0.66 8.43
C ILE A 65 -24.39 1.22 9.60
N LYS A 66 -23.72 1.80 10.61
CA LYS A 66 -24.40 2.43 11.76
C LYS A 66 -25.35 3.54 11.32
N LYS A 67 -24.91 4.42 10.43
CA LYS A 67 -25.74 5.51 9.89
C LYS A 67 -26.97 4.97 9.15
N TYR A 68 -26.78 3.92 8.35
CA TYR A 68 -27.88 3.30 7.62
C TYR A 68 -28.89 2.62 8.57
N MET A 69 -28.42 1.89 9.58
CA MET A 69 -29.29 1.28 10.60
C MET A 69 -30.11 2.32 11.35
N LEU A 70 -29.50 3.44 11.76
CA LEU A 70 -30.22 4.52 12.43
C LEU A 70 -31.30 5.12 11.52
N LYS A 71 -30.98 5.41 10.26
CA LYS A 71 -31.97 5.88 9.28
C LYS A 71 -33.14 4.90 9.14
N LYS A 72 -32.86 3.60 9.02
CA LYS A 72 -33.89 2.57 8.91
C LYS A 72 -34.76 2.49 10.16
N LYS A 73 -34.16 2.58 11.36
CA LYS A 73 -34.90 2.64 12.64
C LYS A 73 -35.81 3.86 12.73
N HIS A 74 -35.33 5.04 12.34
CA HIS A 74 -36.15 6.26 12.34
C HIS A 74 -37.29 6.19 11.33
N TYR A 75 -37.04 5.64 10.14
CA TYR A 75 -38.07 5.44 9.13
C TYR A 75 -39.18 4.51 9.63
N LEU A 76 -38.82 3.39 10.25
CA LEU A 76 -39.79 2.45 10.84
C LEU A 76 -40.61 3.09 11.97
N LYS A 77 -39.98 3.87 12.85
CA LYS A 77 -40.73 4.61 13.89
C LYS A 77 -41.76 5.57 13.31
N LYS A 78 -41.39 6.33 12.27
CA LYS A 78 -42.34 7.26 11.61
C LYS A 78 -43.55 6.54 11.02
N LEU A 79 -43.36 5.33 10.49
CA LEU A 79 -44.47 4.54 9.97
C LEU A 79 -45.39 4.07 11.10
N ASP A 80 -44.82 3.63 12.22
CA ASP A 80 -45.57 3.20 13.42
C ASP A 80 -46.36 4.36 14.04
N ASP A 81 -45.76 5.55 14.12
CA ASP A 81 -46.40 6.77 14.64
C ASP A 81 -47.48 7.35 13.69
N SER A 82 -47.56 6.85 12.44
CA SER A 82 -48.53 7.31 11.42
C SER A 82 -49.74 6.39 11.26
N VAL A 83 -49.82 5.32 12.06
CA VAL A 83 -50.94 4.34 12.12
C VAL A 83 -51.74 4.59 13.40
#